data_AF-A0A2V9ZWH7-F1
#
_entry.id   AF-A0A2V9ZWH7-F1
#
_cell.length_a   1.000
_cell.length_b   1.000
_cell.length_c   1.000
_cell.angle_alpha   90.00
_cell.angle_beta   90.00
_cell.angle_gamma   90.00
#
_symmetry.space_group_name_H-M   'P 1'
#
loop_
_entity.id
_entity.type
_entity.pdbx_description
1 polymer ?
#
loop_
_entity_poly.entity_id
_entity_poly.type
_entity_poly.pdbx_seq_one_letter_code
_entity_poly.pdbx_strand_id
1 'polypeptide(L)'
;MTGAFIIEGKYDDDLRKYYTSNPNWNFPEQVLVIQQLTTVLNLTVPGKGPGSRAIPLLSINGRLAPVITMRPNQVQLWRLVNGAERDAALFQNFVARGATTPCSGNPATTCVHWKQIAQDGVQFKYSNYAGTQEDNQFNLAPANRADLLVQSPSAEGTYDLKVQAGLCRNDCRPQTETLLTVVVKGNAINPGMPFISDEQNYPTFPVFLSDIPASDIFVRRDLVFQDNKGSLQINGKQFNDHDINQVMLLNSSEEWKVSNLDSDREHPFHIHVNPFQIIEVFQPQSAEAKDPNSPCYADPNNPETWKACHSPQKDFVWWDTFAIPAARADKDKNGNPVTIPGYFRMRSRFADFPGQFVLHCHILTHEDRGMMELIEVVPDTTIYTHH
;
A
#
# COMPACT_ATOMS: atom_id res chain seq x y z
N MET A 1 8.57 -16.70 6.60
CA MET A 1 8.48 -16.31 8.02
C MET A 1 8.23 -14.81 8.03
N THR A 2 7.18 -14.33 8.70
CA THR A 2 6.84 -12.91 8.70
C THR A 2 6.34 -12.50 10.09
N GLY A 3 6.52 -11.24 10.44
CA GLY A 3 6.13 -10.64 11.71
C GLY A 3 6.23 -9.12 11.61
N ALA A 4 5.82 -8.42 12.66
CA ALA A 4 5.95 -6.97 12.76
C ALA A 4 7.07 -6.60 13.74
N PHE A 5 7.84 -5.58 13.39
CA PHE A 5 8.77 -4.91 14.28
C PHE A 5 8.34 -3.45 14.40
N ILE A 6 8.07 -2.99 15.61
CA ILE A 6 7.53 -1.65 15.86
C ILE A 6 8.64 -0.78 16.43
N ILE A 7 8.86 0.36 15.80
CA ILE A 7 9.72 1.42 16.30
C ILE A 7 8.80 2.51 16.83
N GLU A 8 8.79 2.71 18.15
CA GLU A 8 8.00 3.76 18.78
C GLU A 8 8.78 5.07 18.86
N GLY A 9 8.08 6.20 18.80
CA GLY A 9 8.67 7.52 19.00
C GLY A 9 7.63 8.62 19.16
N LYS A 10 8.00 9.85 18.77
CA LYS A 10 7.16 11.04 18.96
C LYS A 10 5.74 10.91 18.37
N TYR A 11 5.60 10.24 17.24
CA TYR A 11 4.29 9.97 16.63
C TYR A 11 3.36 9.22 17.59
N ASP A 12 3.86 8.16 18.21
CA ASP A 12 3.11 7.32 19.17
C ASP A 12 2.85 8.08 20.47
N ASP A 13 3.84 8.83 20.96
CA ASP A 13 3.71 9.68 22.15
C ASP A 13 2.62 10.73 21.98
N ASP A 14 2.56 11.40 20.83
CA ASP A 14 1.55 12.42 20.52
C ASP A 14 0.14 11.82 20.46
N LEU A 15 -0.03 10.65 19.80
CA LEU A 15 -1.32 9.93 19.76
C LEU A 15 -1.77 9.49 21.16
N ARG A 16 -0.85 8.86 21.94
CA ARG A 16 -1.14 8.41 23.29
C ARG A 16 -1.50 9.60 24.17
N LYS A 17 -0.74 10.70 24.12
CA LYS A 17 -1.03 11.93 24.86
C LYS A 17 -2.45 12.44 24.61
N TYR A 18 -2.92 12.45 23.37
CA TYR A 18 -4.29 12.85 23.06
C TYR A 18 -5.31 11.89 23.67
N TYR A 19 -5.20 10.59 23.39
CA TYR A 19 -6.20 9.60 23.80
C TYR A 19 -6.14 9.22 25.29
N THR A 20 -5.09 9.58 26.02
CA THR A 20 -4.99 9.43 27.48
C THR A 20 -5.18 10.75 28.24
N SER A 21 -5.47 11.86 27.53
CA SER A 21 -5.76 13.14 28.17
C SER A 21 -7.04 13.10 29.02
N ASN A 22 -7.96 12.20 28.70
CA ASN A 22 -9.14 11.90 29.48
C ASN A 22 -8.95 10.58 30.26
N PRO A 23 -9.04 10.58 31.60
CA PRO A 23 -8.83 9.37 32.40
C PRO A 23 -9.88 8.28 32.18
N ASN A 24 -11.03 8.60 31.57
CA ASN A 24 -12.07 7.62 31.23
C ASN A 24 -11.79 6.89 29.90
N TRP A 25 -10.81 7.34 29.12
CA TRP A 25 -10.46 6.74 27.84
C TRP A 25 -9.38 5.68 28.00
N ASN A 26 -9.52 4.59 27.26
CA ASN A 26 -8.48 3.58 27.10
C ASN A 26 -8.19 3.40 25.61
N PHE A 27 -6.93 3.57 25.23
CA PHE A 27 -6.48 3.55 23.83
C PHE A 27 -5.63 2.30 23.56
N PRO A 28 -6.25 1.13 23.39
CA PRO A 28 -5.51 -0.09 23.15
C PRO A 28 -5.00 -0.12 21.70
N GLU A 29 -3.89 -0.83 21.53
CA GLU A 29 -3.24 -1.05 20.25
C GLU A 29 -3.43 -2.50 19.79
N GLN A 30 -3.60 -2.70 18.48
CA GLN A 30 -3.64 -4.01 17.83
C GLN A 30 -2.56 -4.07 16.75
N VAL A 31 -1.78 -5.15 16.75
CA VAL A 31 -0.81 -5.44 15.69
C VAL A 31 -1.35 -6.59 14.85
N LEU A 32 -1.61 -6.32 13.57
CA LEU A 32 -2.34 -7.20 12.67
C LEU A 32 -1.48 -7.53 11.45
N VAL A 33 -0.89 -8.73 11.43
CA VAL A 33 -0.12 -9.21 10.30
C VAL A 33 -1.03 -10.01 9.39
N ILE A 34 -1.31 -9.47 8.20
CA ILE A 34 -2.00 -10.19 7.13
C ILE A 34 -1.03 -11.23 6.56
N GLN A 35 -1.49 -12.47 6.49
CA GLN A 35 -0.70 -13.58 5.97
C GLN A 35 -1.55 -14.39 5.01
N GLN A 36 -0.92 -14.86 3.94
CA GLN A 36 -1.53 -15.74 2.97
C GLN A 36 -1.00 -17.16 3.17
N LEU A 37 -1.78 -18.00 3.83
CA LEU A 37 -1.41 -19.38 4.11
C LEU A 37 -1.97 -20.28 3.02
N THR A 38 -1.10 -20.77 2.13
CA THR A 38 -1.51 -21.73 1.10
C THR A 38 -1.99 -23.03 1.74
N THR A 39 -3.26 -23.38 1.51
CA THR A 39 -3.83 -24.65 1.96
C THR A 39 -3.52 -25.73 0.91
N VAL A 40 -2.25 -26.05 0.69
CA VAL A 40 -1.93 -27.32 0.02
C VAL A 40 -1.93 -28.40 1.10
N LEU A 41 -3.13 -28.89 1.43
CA LEU A 41 -3.44 -30.22 1.99
C LEU A 41 -4.86 -30.18 2.58
N ASN A 42 -5.87 -30.45 1.73
CA ASN A 42 -7.09 -31.23 1.97
C ASN A 42 -7.85 -31.19 3.33
N LEU A 43 -7.60 -30.24 4.24
CA LEU A 43 -8.15 -30.25 5.60
C LEU A 43 -9.26 -29.20 5.83
N THR A 44 -9.33 -28.14 5.02
CA THR A 44 -10.30 -27.05 5.22
C THR A 44 -11.09 -26.65 3.96
N VAL A 45 -10.52 -26.80 2.76
CA VAL A 45 -11.23 -26.59 1.48
C VAL A 45 -10.78 -27.68 0.50
N PRO A 46 -11.68 -28.59 0.04
CA PRO A 46 -11.32 -29.58 -0.97
C PRO A 46 -10.87 -28.88 -2.25
N GLY A 47 -9.68 -29.22 -2.75
CA GLY A 47 -9.25 -28.78 -4.08
C GLY A 47 -10.21 -29.34 -5.14
N LYS A 48 -10.70 -28.50 -6.06
CA LYS A 48 -11.56 -28.89 -7.19
C LYS A 48 -10.77 -29.57 -8.32
N GLY A 49 -9.87 -30.50 -7.97
CA GLY A 49 -9.12 -31.32 -8.93
C GLY A 49 -7.84 -30.68 -9.48
N PRO A 50 -7.15 -31.41 -10.40
CA PRO A 50 -5.88 -30.99 -10.98
C PRO A 50 -6.12 -29.77 -11.89
N GLY A 51 -5.74 -28.59 -11.41
CA GLY A 51 -5.98 -27.31 -12.10
C GLY A 51 -6.72 -26.28 -11.23
N SER A 52 -7.38 -26.70 -10.16
CA SER A 52 -7.93 -25.75 -9.18
C SER A 52 -6.82 -25.38 -8.19
N ARG A 53 -6.18 -24.22 -8.38
CA ARG A 53 -5.54 -23.57 -7.24
C ARG A 53 -6.67 -23.03 -6.37
N ALA A 54 -6.91 -23.63 -5.21
CA ALA A 54 -7.70 -22.93 -4.19
C ALA A 54 -6.96 -21.62 -3.92
N ILE A 55 -7.63 -20.49 -4.15
CA ILE A 55 -7.06 -19.17 -3.87
C ILE A 55 -6.87 -19.13 -2.35
N PRO A 56 -5.63 -18.99 -1.84
CA PRO A 56 -5.42 -18.99 -0.40
C PRO A 56 -6.06 -17.75 0.21
N LEU A 57 -6.93 -17.97 1.21
CA LEU A 57 -7.57 -16.89 1.95
C LEU A 57 -6.54 -16.09 2.74
N LEU A 58 -6.79 -14.79 2.93
CA LEU A 58 -6.02 -13.99 3.86
C LEU A 58 -6.38 -14.36 5.31
N SER A 59 -5.37 -14.34 6.16
CA SER A 59 -5.46 -14.56 7.60
C SER A 59 -4.83 -13.39 8.35
N ILE A 60 -5.18 -13.21 9.61
CA ILE A 60 -4.58 -12.22 10.50
C ILE A 60 -3.91 -12.96 11.66
N ASN A 61 -2.62 -12.73 11.86
CA ASN A 61 -1.81 -13.35 12.93
C ASN A 61 -1.99 -14.89 12.97
N GLY A 62 -2.00 -15.52 11.79
CA GLY A 62 -2.12 -16.96 11.60
C GLY A 62 -3.53 -17.53 11.77
N ARG A 63 -4.57 -16.69 11.88
CA ARG A 63 -5.97 -17.12 12.08
C ARG A 63 -6.86 -16.59 10.96
N LEU A 64 -7.75 -17.44 10.45
CA LEU A 64 -8.80 -17.01 9.52
C LEU A 64 -9.87 -16.23 10.28
N ALA A 65 -10.22 -15.04 9.77
CA ALA A 65 -11.27 -14.15 10.31
C ALA A 65 -11.30 -14.07 11.86
N PRO A 66 -10.18 -13.69 12.52
CA PRO A 66 -10.17 -13.62 13.98
C PRO A 66 -11.11 -12.54 14.50
N VAL A 67 -11.48 -12.66 15.78
CA VAL A 67 -12.37 -11.73 16.46
C VAL A 67 -11.56 -10.75 17.30
N ILE A 68 -11.74 -9.46 17.06
CA ILE A 68 -11.28 -8.35 17.90
C ILE A 68 -12.48 -7.85 18.72
N THR A 69 -12.28 -7.57 20.01
CA THR A 69 -13.34 -7.00 20.86
C THR A 69 -13.11 -5.51 21.08
N MET A 70 -14.17 -4.72 20.95
CA MET A 70 -14.18 -3.29 21.27
C MET A 70 -15.31 -3.00 22.27
N ARG A 71 -15.13 -1.98 23.11
CA ARG A 71 -16.24 -1.42 23.91
C ARG A 71 -17.02 -0.42 23.05
N PRO A 72 -18.30 -0.13 23.32
CA PRO A 72 -19.00 0.93 22.61
C PRO A 72 -18.33 2.32 22.79
N ASN A 73 -18.30 3.12 21.73
CA ASN A 73 -17.64 4.45 21.63
C ASN A 73 -16.10 4.45 21.88
N GLN A 74 -15.42 3.33 21.60
CA GLN A 74 -13.99 3.20 21.79
C GLN A 74 -13.24 3.46 20.48
N VAL A 75 -12.10 4.14 20.57
CA VAL A 75 -11.10 4.17 19.50
C VAL A 75 -9.93 3.26 19.86
N GLN A 76 -9.46 2.48 18.90
CA GLN A 76 -8.23 1.68 18.99
C GLN A 76 -7.24 2.11 17.90
N LEU A 77 -5.94 1.90 18.14
CA LEU A 77 -4.90 2.00 17.12
C LEU A 77 -4.66 0.61 16.54
N TRP A 78 -4.84 0.44 15.23
CA TRP A 78 -4.54 -0.81 14.54
C TRP A 78 -3.36 -0.61 13.60
N ARG A 79 -2.29 -1.36 13.80
CA ARG A 79 -1.11 -1.38 12.92
C ARG A 79 -1.16 -2.62 12.05
N LEU A 80 -1.26 -2.42 10.74
CA LEU A 80 -1.42 -3.48 9.78
C LEU A 80 -0.14 -3.66 8.97
N VAL A 81 0.24 -4.91 8.74
CA VAL A 81 1.33 -5.30 7.84
C VAL A 81 0.79 -6.33 6.87
N ASN A 82 0.95 -6.12 5.56
CA ASN A 82 0.67 -7.19 4.61
C ASN A 82 1.92 -8.05 4.37
N GLY A 83 1.99 -9.17 5.08
CA GLY A 83 3.01 -10.21 4.94
C GLY A 83 2.59 -11.36 4.01
N ALA A 84 1.56 -11.18 3.17
CA ALA A 84 1.19 -12.16 2.15
C ALA A 84 2.30 -12.33 1.11
N GLU A 85 2.44 -13.55 0.56
CA GLU A 85 3.46 -13.83 -0.46
C GLU A 85 3.14 -13.23 -1.83
N ARG A 86 1.87 -12.90 -2.07
CA ARG A 86 1.38 -12.45 -3.38
C ARG A 86 0.23 -11.47 -3.28
N ASP A 87 -0.83 -11.77 -2.53
CA ASP A 87 -2.05 -10.98 -2.67
C ASP A 87 -2.03 -9.67 -1.90
N ALA A 88 -2.51 -8.62 -2.56
CA ALA A 88 -2.96 -7.39 -1.94
C ALA A 88 -4.26 -7.61 -1.15
N ALA A 89 -4.47 -6.77 -0.14
CA ALA A 89 -5.75 -6.62 0.55
C ALA A 89 -6.33 -5.24 0.23
N LEU A 90 -7.32 -5.18 -0.65
CA LEU A 90 -8.08 -3.96 -0.90
C LEU A 90 -9.17 -3.82 0.17
N PHE A 91 -8.96 -2.88 1.09
CA PHE A 91 -9.88 -2.62 2.19
C PHE A 91 -11.19 -2.08 1.64
N GLN A 92 -12.26 -2.81 1.93
CA GLN A 92 -13.62 -2.33 1.76
C GLN A 92 -14.07 -1.76 3.12
N ASN A 93 -15.34 -1.88 3.44
CA ASN A 93 -15.88 -1.38 4.70
C ASN A 93 -16.34 -2.52 5.60
N PHE A 94 -16.60 -2.20 6.87
CA PHE A 94 -17.28 -3.10 7.77
C PHE A 94 -18.70 -3.40 7.29
N VAL A 95 -19.20 -4.59 7.58
CA VAL A 95 -20.61 -4.98 7.36
C VAL A 95 -21.16 -5.51 8.67
N ALA A 96 -22.19 -4.86 9.21
CA ALA A 96 -22.89 -5.40 10.38
C ALA A 96 -23.49 -6.78 10.04
N ARG A 97 -23.33 -7.78 10.91
CA ARG A 97 -23.88 -9.12 10.63
C ARG A 97 -25.40 -9.06 10.52
N GLY A 98 -25.92 -9.62 9.43
CA GLY A 98 -27.34 -9.55 9.07
C GLY A 98 -27.72 -8.34 8.21
N ALA A 99 -26.81 -7.37 8.01
CA ALA A 99 -27.00 -6.29 7.06
C ALA A 99 -26.63 -6.73 5.64
N THR A 100 -27.29 -6.12 4.64
CA THR A 100 -27.03 -6.34 3.21
C THR A 100 -26.12 -5.29 2.60
N THR A 101 -25.92 -4.15 3.28
CA THR A 101 -25.11 -3.03 2.82
C THR A 101 -23.90 -2.83 3.72
N PRO A 102 -22.69 -2.58 3.17
CA PRO A 102 -21.55 -2.15 3.95
C PRO A 102 -21.81 -0.82 4.64
N CYS A 103 -21.09 -0.60 5.72
CA CYS A 103 -20.98 0.71 6.34
C CYS A 103 -20.33 1.63 5.32
N SER A 104 -20.82 2.86 5.21
CA SER A 104 -20.21 3.89 4.40
C SER A 104 -19.95 5.08 5.31
N GLY A 105 -19.00 5.95 4.94
CA GLY A 105 -18.52 7.13 5.69
C GLY A 105 -19.57 8.19 6.03
N ASN A 106 -20.83 7.78 6.19
CA ASN A 106 -21.86 8.46 6.93
C ASN A 106 -21.82 8.03 8.42
N PRO A 107 -21.34 8.92 9.32
CA PRO A 107 -21.29 8.65 10.76
C PRO A 107 -22.67 8.49 11.42
N ALA A 108 -23.77 8.70 10.67
CA ALA A 108 -25.12 8.37 11.14
C ALA A 108 -25.43 6.86 11.11
N THR A 109 -24.59 6.04 10.47
CA THR A 109 -24.72 4.59 10.54
C THR A 109 -24.08 4.08 11.83
N THR A 110 -24.82 3.28 12.61
CA THR A 110 -24.31 2.65 13.84
C THR A 110 -23.32 1.52 13.48
N CYS A 111 -22.13 1.90 13.02
CA CYS A 111 -21.10 0.97 12.57
C CYS A 111 -19.70 1.30 13.08
N VAL A 112 -18.78 0.37 12.85
CA VAL A 112 -17.34 0.55 13.05
C VAL A 112 -16.79 1.37 11.88
N HIS A 113 -16.18 2.50 12.21
CA HIS A 113 -15.54 3.42 11.27
C HIS A 113 -14.03 3.42 11.45
N TRP A 114 -13.30 3.85 10.44
CA TRP A 114 -11.85 3.94 10.51
C TRP A 114 -11.27 5.09 9.68
N LYS A 115 -10.07 5.54 10.07
CA LYS A 115 -9.24 6.49 9.32
C LYS A 115 -7.78 6.04 9.31
N GLN A 116 -7.17 6.08 8.14
CA GLN A 116 -5.72 5.86 8.00
C GLN A 116 -4.94 7.07 8.52
N ILE A 117 -3.86 6.79 9.27
CA ILE A 117 -2.99 7.79 9.88
C ILE A 117 -1.51 7.58 9.56
N ALA A 118 -1.13 6.45 8.95
CA ALA A 118 0.23 6.22 8.48
C ALA A 118 0.26 5.25 7.29
N GLN A 119 1.32 5.32 6.49
CA GLN A 119 1.64 4.41 5.39
C GLN A 119 3.12 4.02 5.46
N ASP A 120 3.42 2.73 5.30
CA ASP A 120 4.78 2.16 5.26
C ASP A 120 5.70 2.62 6.42
N GLY A 121 5.13 2.88 7.59
CA GLY A 121 5.89 3.33 8.77
C GLY A 121 6.09 4.86 8.86
N VAL A 122 5.46 5.64 7.99
CA VAL A 122 5.45 7.10 8.04
C VAL A 122 4.04 7.61 8.30
N GLN A 123 3.88 8.39 9.37
CA GLN A 123 2.62 9.07 9.68
C GLN A 123 2.18 10.01 8.56
N PHE A 124 0.88 10.25 8.44
CA PHE A 124 0.32 11.25 7.55
C PHE A 124 0.58 12.66 8.07
N LYS A 125 0.59 13.66 7.18
CA LYS A 125 0.36 15.04 7.63
C LYS A 125 -1.11 15.19 8.00
N TYR A 126 -1.41 16.15 8.88
CA TYR A 126 -2.79 16.42 9.25
C TYR A 126 -3.67 16.77 8.04
N SER A 127 -3.13 17.47 7.03
CA SER A 127 -3.82 17.75 5.76
C SER A 127 -4.23 16.47 5.02
N ASN A 128 -3.38 15.45 4.98
CA ASN A 128 -3.71 14.14 4.41
C ASN A 128 -4.80 13.48 5.23
N TYR A 129 -4.61 13.39 6.55
CA TYR A 129 -5.57 12.77 7.46
C TYR A 129 -6.96 13.44 7.42
N ALA A 130 -7.01 14.77 7.42
CA ALA A 130 -8.24 15.55 7.35
C ALA A 130 -8.90 15.45 5.96
N GLY A 131 -8.10 15.40 4.89
CA GLY A 131 -8.56 15.26 3.51
C GLY A 131 -9.05 13.86 3.14
N THR A 132 -8.59 12.81 3.83
CA THR A 132 -9.08 11.44 3.64
C THR A 132 -10.43 11.25 4.31
N GLN A 133 -11.42 10.81 3.52
CA GLN A 133 -12.75 10.45 4.05
C GLN A 133 -12.64 9.30 5.04
N GLU A 134 -13.54 9.28 6.03
CA GLU A 134 -13.75 8.10 6.87
C GLU A 134 -14.14 6.91 6.00
N ASP A 135 -13.62 5.73 6.36
CA ASP A 135 -13.82 4.47 5.63
C ASP A 135 -13.36 4.52 4.15
N ASN A 136 -12.42 5.41 3.83
CA ASN A 136 -11.91 5.52 2.46
C ASN A 136 -11.07 4.30 2.08
N GLN A 137 -11.57 3.51 1.12
CA GLN A 137 -10.87 2.32 0.62
C GLN A 137 -9.42 2.60 0.25
N PHE A 138 -8.53 1.71 0.69
CA PHE A 138 -7.13 1.72 0.29
C PHE A 138 -6.65 0.29 0.02
N ASN A 139 -5.61 0.16 -0.79
CA ASN A 139 -5.02 -1.13 -1.11
C ASN A 139 -3.73 -1.32 -0.33
N LEU A 140 -3.61 -2.44 0.38
CA LEU A 140 -2.40 -2.82 1.10
C LEU A 140 -1.73 -3.94 0.30
N ALA A 141 -0.80 -3.59 -0.59
CA ALA A 141 -0.02 -4.57 -1.36
C ALA A 141 0.91 -5.37 -0.44
N PRO A 142 1.44 -6.53 -0.86
CA PRO A 142 2.52 -7.21 -0.13
C PRO A 142 3.62 -6.23 0.28
N ALA A 143 4.11 -6.35 1.51
CA ALA A 143 5.03 -5.45 2.22
C ALA A 143 4.52 -4.06 2.60
N ASN A 144 3.34 -3.62 2.17
CA ASN A 144 2.79 -2.38 2.71
C ASN A 144 2.48 -2.48 4.20
N ARG A 145 2.49 -1.33 4.86
CA ARG A 145 1.97 -1.15 6.21
C ARG A 145 1.00 0.03 6.28
N ALA A 146 0.03 -0.03 7.17
CA ALA A 146 -0.84 1.10 7.46
C ALA A 146 -1.20 1.13 8.95
N ASP A 147 -1.27 2.32 9.52
CA ASP A 147 -1.88 2.52 10.84
C ASP A 147 -3.27 3.10 10.65
N LEU A 148 -4.25 2.55 11.37
CA LEU A 148 -5.64 2.99 11.37
C LEU A 148 -6.07 3.37 12.80
N LEU A 149 -6.79 4.49 12.92
CA LEU A 149 -7.68 4.70 14.05
C LEU A 149 -9.02 4.03 13.73
N VAL A 150 -9.47 3.13 14.59
CA VAL A 150 -10.73 2.39 14.41
C VAL A 150 -11.67 2.72 15.56
N GLN A 151 -12.85 3.25 15.23
CA GLN A 151 -13.86 3.68 16.18
C GLN A 151 -15.07 2.73 16.15
N SER A 152 -15.50 2.26 17.32
CA SER A 152 -16.70 1.45 17.46
C SER A 152 -17.96 2.32 17.64
N PRO A 153 -19.13 1.81 17.23
CA PRO A 153 -20.41 2.49 17.45
C PRO A 153 -20.81 2.48 18.93
N SER A 154 -21.87 3.23 19.24
CA SER A 154 -22.49 3.29 20.57
C SER A 154 -23.33 2.05 20.90
N ALA A 155 -23.82 1.35 19.89
CA ALA A 155 -24.59 0.13 20.04
C ALA A 155 -23.69 -1.11 20.03
N GLU A 156 -24.06 -2.12 20.83
CA GLU A 156 -23.44 -3.44 20.73
C GLU A 156 -23.78 -4.11 19.40
N GLY A 157 -22.87 -4.92 18.88
CA GLY A 157 -23.04 -5.54 17.58
C GLY A 157 -21.84 -6.35 17.13
N THR A 158 -21.97 -7.01 15.98
CA THR A 158 -20.88 -7.75 15.35
C THR A 158 -20.72 -7.28 13.91
N TYR A 159 -19.49 -6.95 13.53
CA TYR A 159 -19.16 -6.28 12.28
C TYR A 159 -18.01 -7.01 11.60
N ASP A 160 -18.20 -7.41 10.35
CA ASP A 160 -17.18 -8.13 9.58
C ASP A 160 -16.45 -7.14 8.66
N LEU A 161 -15.13 -7.01 8.80
CA LEU A 161 -14.31 -6.22 7.88
C LEU A 161 -14.13 -7.00 6.58
N LYS A 162 -14.59 -6.40 5.47
CA LYS A 162 -14.44 -7.00 4.14
C LYS A 162 -13.20 -6.49 3.44
N VAL A 163 -12.53 -7.39 2.74
CA VAL A 163 -11.44 -7.06 1.81
C VAL A 163 -11.65 -7.77 0.49
N GLN A 164 -11.14 -7.19 -0.58
CA GLN A 164 -10.95 -7.88 -1.86
C GLN A 164 -9.49 -8.32 -1.95
N ALA A 165 -9.25 -9.62 -1.99
CA ALA A 165 -7.91 -10.18 -2.11
C ALA A 165 -7.49 -10.32 -3.59
N GLY A 166 -6.29 -9.84 -3.93
CA GLY A 166 -5.65 -10.01 -5.24
C GLY A 166 -4.93 -8.76 -5.77
N LEU A 167 -3.97 -8.96 -6.68
CA LEU A 167 -3.16 -7.90 -7.34
C LEU A 167 -3.52 -7.66 -8.82
N CYS A 168 -4.73 -8.03 -9.25
CA CYS A 168 -5.16 -7.98 -10.64
C CYS A 168 -6.54 -7.35 -10.72
N ARG A 169 -6.68 -6.24 -11.45
CA ARG A 169 -7.96 -5.49 -11.51
C ARG A 169 -8.98 -6.04 -12.51
N ASN A 170 -8.64 -7.01 -13.38
CA ASN A 170 -9.56 -7.44 -14.46
C ASN A 170 -9.59 -8.94 -14.84
N ASP A 171 -8.62 -9.78 -14.46
CA ASP A 171 -8.55 -11.19 -14.89
C ASP A 171 -8.57 -12.21 -13.73
N CYS A 172 -8.05 -11.85 -12.57
CA CYS A 172 -8.31 -12.54 -11.32
C CYS A 172 -9.64 -12.03 -10.78
N ARG A 173 -10.68 -12.86 -10.68
CA ARG A 173 -11.92 -12.48 -9.98
C ARG A 173 -11.58 -12.18 -8.53
N PRO A 174 -11.46 -10.91 -8.07
CA PRO A 174 -11.03 -10.64 -6.71
C PRO A 174 -12.07 -11.24 -5.77
N GLN A 175 -11.60 -12.00 -4.79
CA GLN A 175 -12.49 -12.65 -3.84
C GLN A 175 -12.76 -11.67 -2.70
N THR A 176 -14.03 -11.30 -2.53
CA THR A 176 -14.44 -10.60 -1.32
C THR A 176 -14.48 -11.59 -0.17
N GLU A 177 -13.68 -11.36 0.86
CA GLU A 177 -13.60 -12.21 2.04
C GLU A 177 -13.68 -11.38 3.33
N THR A 178 -13.99 -12.05 4.45
CA THR A 178 -13.93 -11.43 5.78
C THR A 178 -12.49 -11.53 6.27
N LEU A 179 -11.81 -10.40 6.41
CA LEU A 179 -10.45 -10.36 6.95
C LEU A 179 -10.44 -10.61 8.46
N LEU A 180 -11.35 -9.95 9.18
CA LEU A 180 -11.55 -10.09 10.63
C LEU A 180 -12.97 -9.67 11.03
N THR A 181 -13.36 -10.01 12.25
CA THR A 181 -14.63 -9.59 12.86
C THR A 181 -14.35 -8.71 14.07
N VAL A 182 -15.10 -7.61 14.21
CA VAL A 182 -15.19 -6.81 15.44
C VAL A 182 -16.47 -7.18 16.18
N VAL A 183 -16.35 -7.49 17.47
CA VAL A 183 -17.48 -7.62 18.39
C VAL A 183 -17.47 -6.44 19.34
N VAL A 184 -18.53 -5.62 19.30
CA VAL A 184 -18.72 -4.46 20.16
C VAL A 184 -19.60 -4.90 21.33
N LYS A 185 -19.05 -4.86 22.56
CA LYS A 185 -19.77 -5.27 23.77
C LYS A 185 -19.22 -4.65 25.05
N GLY A 186 -20.02 -4.67 26.11
CA GLY A 186 -19.66 -4.22 27.45
C GLY A 186 -19.98 -2.74 27.69
N ASN A 187 -19.47 -2.18 28.79
CA ASN A 187 -19.80 -0.82 29.20
C ASN A 187 -19.29 0.21 28.19
N ALA A 188 -20.17 1.09 27.71
CA ALA A 188 -19.80 2.19 26.83
C ALA A 188 -18.74 3.12 27.47
N ILE A 189 -17.86 3.69 26.64
CA ILE A 189 -16.95 4.76 27.06
C ILE A 189 -17.71 6.08 27.04
N ASN A 190 -17.61 6.86 28.14
CA ASN A 190 -18.30 8.13 28.31
C ASN A 190 -17.36 9.21 28.92
N PRO A 191 -17.15 10.36 28.24
CA PRO A 191 -17.58 10.66 26.87
C PRO A 191 -16.94 9.69 25.86
N GLY A 192 -17.59 9.45 24.73
CA GLY A 192 -17.02 8.61 23.67
C GLY A 192 -15.69 9.15 23.15
N MET A 193 -14.81 8.26 22.68
CA MET A 193 -13.53 8.66 22.09
C MET A 193 -13.75 9.14 20.65
N PRO A 194 -13.44 10.40 20.31
CA PRO A 194 -13.60 10.90 18.94
C PRO A 194 -12.37 10.57 18.08
N PHE A 195 -12.55 10.61 16.75
CA PHE A 195 -11.39 10.86 15.88
C PHE A 195 -10.80 12.25 16.16
N ILE A 196 -9.50 12.41 15.89
CA ILE A 196 -8.82 13.69 16.10
C ILE A 196 -9.42 14.68 15.10
N SER A 197 -9.96 15.80 15.57
CA SER A 197 -10.54 16.82 14.70
C SER A 197 -9.63 18.02 14.51
N ASP A 198 -8.71 18.30 15.43
CA ASP A 198 -7.89 19.51 15.41
C ASP A 198 -6.42 19.20 15.12
N GLU A 199 -5.80 19.99 14.24
CA GLU A 199 -4.38 19.83 13.87
C GLU A 199 -3.43 19.86 15.07
N GLN A 200 -3.71 20.71 16.06
CA GLN A 200 -2.89 20.86 17.28
C GLN A 200 -2.85 19.58 18.14
N ASN A 201 -3.86 18.73 17.99
CA ASN A 201 -3.98 17.46 18.68
C ASN A 201 -3.47 16.27 17.85
N TYR A 202 -3.10 16.51 16.59
CA TYR A 202 -2.55 15.50 15.70
C TYR A 202 -1.02 15.45 15.83
N PRO A 203 -0.40 14.26 15.66
CA PRO A 203 1.05 14.13 15.65
C PRO A 203 1.75 15.12 14.71
N THR A 204 2.82 15.75 15.20
CA THR A 204 3.57 16.71 14.39
C THR A 204 4.39 15.98 13.34
N PHE A 205 4.18 16.33 12.07
CA PHE A 205 4.92 15.72 10.97
C PHE A 205 6.40 16.20 10.96
N PRO A 206 7.39 15.29 10.86
CA PRO A 206 8.79 15.64 10.98
C PRO A 206 9.29 16.43 9.75
N VAL A 207 10.09 17.46 10.01
CA VAL A 207 10.61 18.36 8.97
C VAL A 207 11.51 17.63 7.97
N PHE A 208 12.27 16.62 8.39
CA PHE A 208 13.15 15.85 7.49
C PHE A 208 12.37 15.04 6.44
N LEU A 209 11.07 14.80 6.64
CA LEU A 209 10.17 14.17 5.67
C LEU A 209 9.39 15.18 4.83
N SER A 210 9.78 16.46 4.83
CA SER A 210 9.15 17.47 3.96
C SER A 210 9.25 17.09 2.49
N ASP A 211 8.28 17.53 1.69
CA ASP A 211 8.20 17.18 0.27
C ASP A 211 9.48 17.52 -0.49
N ILE A 212 9.87 16.63 -1.41
CA ILE A 212 11.03 16.83 -2.28
C ILE A 212 10.59 17.72 -3.45
N PRO A 213 11.06 18.98 -3.55
CA PRO A 213 10.70 19.85 -4.65
C PRO A 213 11.41 19.42 -5.94
N ALA A 214 10.82 19.77 -7.08
CA ALA A 214 11.39 19.41 -8.39
C ALA A 214 12.78 20.05 -8.65
N SER A 215 13.08 21.16 -7.96
CA SER A 215 14.36 21.86 -8.00
C SER A 215 15.52 21.07 -7.40
N ASP A 216 15.23 20.14 -6.48
CA ASP A 216 16.24 19.40 -5.72
C ASP A 216 16.60 18.07 -6.41
N ILE A 217 15.89 17.74 -7.50
CA ILE A 217 16.09 16.49 -8.25
C ILE A 217 17.41 16.57 -9.01
N PHE A 218 18.37 15.76 -8.56
CA PHE A 218 19.69 15.62 -9.14
C PHE A 218 19.65 14.75 -10.41
N VAL A 219 18.98 13.59 -10.36
CA VAL A 219 18.88 12.63 -11.47
C VAL A 219 17.44 12.16 -11.67
N ARG A 220 17.09 11.87 -12.93
CA ARG A 220 15.85 11.18 -13.30
C ARG A 220 16.16 9.80 -13.88
N ARG A 221 15.37 8.79 -13.50
CA ARG A 221 15.53 7.41 -13.97
C ARG A 221 14.23 6.82 -14.47
N ASP A 222 14.35 5.81 -15.31
CA ASP A 222 13.26 4.95 -15.74
C ASP A 222 13.59 3.51 -15.36
N LEU A 223 12.62 2.82 -14.73
CA LEU A 223 12.67 1.40 -14.43
C LEU A 223 11.47 0.72 -15.08
N VAL A 224 11.67 -0.46 -15.65
CA VAL A 224 10.62 -1.22 -16.33
C VAL A 224 10.55 -2.64 -15.80
N PHE A 225 9.42 -2.98 -15.20
CA PHE A 225 9.06 -4.31 -14.73
C PHE A 225 8.31 -5.06 -15.82
N GLN A 226 8.69 -6.32 -16.06
CA GLN A 226 8.08 -7.15 -17.09
C GLN A 226 8.25 -8.65 -16.83
N ASP A 227 7.26 -9.44 -17.26
CA ASP A 227 7.33 -10.88 -17.44
C ASP A 227 7.54 -11.20 -18.92
N ASN A 228 8.78 -11.50 -19.31
CA ASN A 228 9.09 -11.92 -20.66
C ASN A 228 8.98 -13.45 -20.80
N LYS A 229 7.74 -13.94 -20.94
CA LYS A 229 7.41 -15.36 -21.18
C LYS A 229 7.93 -16.29 -20.07
N GLY A 230 7.74 -15.90 -18.82
CA GLY A 230 8.18 -16.61 -17.61
C GLY A 230 9.53 -16.13 -17.08
N SER A 231 10.23 -15.25 -17.81
CA SER A 231 11.45 -14.60 -17.33
C SER A 231 11.09 -13.27 -16.67
N LEU A 232 11.14 -13.26 -15.34
CA LEU A 232 10.73 -12.13 -14.52
C LEU A 232 11.89 -11.16 -14.33
N GLN A 233 11.72 -9.93 -14.81
CA GLN A 233 12.83 -9.03 -15.10
C GLN A 233 12.55 -7.59 -14.66
N ILE A 234 13.63 -6.86 -14.40
CA ILE A 234 13.65 -5.39 -14.36
C ILE A 234 14.61 -4.92 -15.45
N ASN A 235 14.20 -3.95 -16.26
CA ASN A 235 14.97 -3.41 -17.40
C ASN A 235 15.46 -4.49 -18.38
N GLY A 236 14.67 -5.54 -18.58
CA GLY A 236 15.00 -6.64 -19.48
C GLY A 236 16.02 -7.64 -18.94
N LYS A 237 16.38 -7.56 -17.65
CA LYS A 237 17.37 -8.43 -17.01
C LYS A 237 16.77 -9.11 -15.78
N GLN A 238 17.17 -10.37 -15.57
CA GLN A 238 16.94 -11.06 -14.29
C GLN A 238 18.05 -10.66 -13.33
N PHE A 239 17.76 -10.74 -12.03
CA PHE A 239 18.70 -10.48 -10.97
C PHE A 239 20.01 -11.24 -11.12
N ASN A 240 21.12 -10.54 -10.89
CA ASN A 240 22.46 -11.07 -10.79
C ASN A 240 23.17 -10.31 -9.65
N ASP A 241 23.63 -11.03 -8.63
CA ASP A 241 24.29 -10.45 -7.45
C ASP A 241 25.70 -9.92 -7.74
N HIS A 242 26.21 -10.12 -8.96
CA HIS A 242 27.48 -9.57 -9.42
C HIS A 242 27.36 -8.25 -10.19
N ASP A 243 26.14 -7.87 -10.60
CA ASP A 243 25.90 -6.68 -11.41
C ASP A 243 25.21 -5.58 -10.58
N ILE A 244 25.85 -4.42 -10.45
CA ILE A 244 25.21 -3.24 -9.86
C ILE A 244 24.37 -2.56 -10.95
N ASN A 245 23.05 -2.64 -10.83
CA ASN A 245 22.11 -2.16 -11.85
C ASN A 245 21.89 -0.65 -11.77
N GLN A 246 21.86 -0.08 -10.56
CA GLN A 246 21.71 1.35 -10.33
C GLN A 246 22.76 1.84 -9.32
N VAL A 247 23.29 3.02 -9.56
CA VAL A 247 24.19 3.72 -8.63
C VAL A 247 23.64 5.11 -8.36
N MET A 248 23.44 5.44 -7.09
CA MET A 248 22.95 6.73 -6.62
C MET A 248 24.02 7.42 -5.79
N LEU A 249 24.03 8.76 -5.80
CA LEU A 249 24.92 9.54 -4.95
C LEU A 249 24.28 9.73 -3.57
N LEU A 250 25.06 9.52 -2.50
CA LEU A 250 24.64 9.91 -1.15
C LEU A 250 24.31 11.41 -1.13
N ASN A 251 23.38 11.82 -0.27
CA ASN A 251 22.86 13.18 -0.14
C ASN A 251 22.21 13.77 -1.41
N SER A 252 21.84 12.93 -2.38
CA SER A 252 21.12 13.37 -3.58
C SER A 252 19.63 12.99 -3.52
N SER A 253 18.80 13.79 -4.20
CA SER A 253 17.40 13.44 -4.44
C SER A 253 17.22 13.03 -5.89
N GLU A 254 16.44 11.98 -6.14
CA GLU A 254 16.17 11.50 -7.49
C GLU A 254 14.67 11.35 -7.73
N GLU A 255 14.27 11.42 -9.01
CA GLU A 255 12.89 11.17 -9.45
C GLU A 255 12.86 9.98 -10.42
N TRP A 256 12.12 8.94 -10.08
CA TRP A 256 12.10 7.70 -10.85
C TRP A 256 10.72 7.48 -11.43
N LYS A 257 10.65 7.10 -12.70
CA LYS A 257 9.45 6.54 -13.33
C LYS A 257 9.55 5.02 -13.29
N VAL A 258 8.66 4.39 -12.56
CA VAL A 258 8.62 2.92 -12.45
C VAL A 258 7.42 2.43 -13.25
N SER A 259 7.69 1.67 -14.31
CA SER A 259 6.69 1.22 -15.29
C SER A 259 6.50 -0.29 -15.25
N ASN A 260 5.32 -0.75 -15.62
CA ASN A 260 4.96 -2.16 -15.74
C ASN A 260 4.42 -2.42 -17.14
N LEU A 261 4.94 -3.46 -17.81
CA LEU A 261 4.49 -3.90 -19.14
C LEU A 261 3.48 -5.05 -19.08
N ASP A 262 3.27 -5.65 -17.91
CA ASP A 262 2.37 -6.79 -17.76
C ASP A 262 0.94 -6.30 -17.59
N SER A 263 0.04 -6.79 -18.44
CA SER A 263 -1.37 -6.37 -18.46
C SER A 263 -2.28 -7.18 -17.52
N ASP A 264 -1.78 -8.30 -17.02
CA ASP A 264 -2.53 -9.27 -16.23
C ASP A 264 -2.32 -9.10 -14.71
N ARG A 265 -1.39 -8.24 -14.27
CA ARG A 265 -1.10 -8.03 -12.84
C ARG A 265 -0.40 -6.71 -12.55
N GLU A 266 -0.57 -6.22 -11.33
CA GLU A 266 0.27 -5.18 -10.74
C GLU A 266 1.52 -5.82 -10.09
N HIS A 267 2.63 -5.08 -10.04
CA HIS A 267 3.86 -5.49 -9.35
C HIS A 267 4.14 -4.56 -8.17
N PRO A 268 4.10 -5.02 -6.90
CA PRO A 268 4.49 -4.22 -5.74
C PRO A 268 5.98 -3.91 -5.80
N PHE A 269 6.35 -2.71 -6.27
CA PHE A 269 7.73 -2.24 -6.22
C PHE A 269 8.10 -1.97 -4.77
N HIS A 270 9.17 -2.59 -4.27
CA HIS A 270 9.77 -2.29 -2.97
C HIS A 270 11.23 -1.88 -3.15
N ILE A 271 11.70 -0.88 -2.40
CA ILE A 271 13.10 -0.47 -2.32
C ILE A 271 13.55 -0.46 -0.87
N HIS A 272 14.73 -1.03 -0.60
CA HIS A 272 15.30 -1.07 0.73
C HIS A 272 15.84 0.31 1.15
N VAL A 273 15.89 0.54 2.47
CA VAL A 273 16.48 1.70 3.17
C VAL A 273 15.78 3.04 2.93
N ASN A 274 15.43 3.37 1.69
CA ASN A 274 15.06 4.72 1.28
C ASN A 274 13.57 4.81 0.96
N PRO A 275 12.76 5.53 1.76
CA PRO A 275 11.37 5.76 1.41
C PRO A 275 11.24 6.76 0.25
N PHE A 276 10.08 6.82 -0.37
CA PHE A 276 9.80 7.66 -1.52
C PHE A 276 8.39 8.26 -1.47
N GLN A 277 8.24 9.41 -2.13
CA GLN A 277 6.97 10.10 -2.32
C GLN A 277 6.42 9.79 -3.70
N ILE A 278 5.13 9.52 -3.83
CA ILE A 278 4.49 9.30 -5.14
C ILE A 278 3.90 10.61 -5.64
N ILE A 279 4.32 11.03 -6.83
CA ILE A 279 3.94 12.32 -7.42
C ILE A 279 3.06 12.21 -8.66
N GLU A 280 2.99 11.03 -9.27
CA GLU A 280 2.18 10.74 -10.46
C GLU A 280 1.84 9.26 -10.50
N VAL A 281 0.61 8.91 -10.89
CA VAL A 281 0.20 7.51 -11.12
C VAL A 281 -0.62 7.44 -12.40
N PHE A 282 -0.18 6.64 -13.36
CA PHE A 282 -0.91 6.36 -14.60
C PHE A 282 -1.45 4.93 -14.59
N GLN A 283 -2.77 4.81 -14.57
CA GLN A 283 -3.49 3.55 -14.60
C GLN A 283 -4.20 3.41 -15.96
N PRO A 284 -3.56 2.81 -16.98
CA PRO A 284 -4.13 2.72 -18.33
C PRO A 284 -5.39 1.84 -18.38
N GLN A 285 -5.59 1.00 -17.35
CA GLN A 285 -6.77 0.16 -17.21
C GLN A 285 -7.99 0.84 -16.55
N SER A 286 -7.85 2.08 -16.04
CA SER A 286 -8.97 2.85 -15.45
C SER A 286 -10.09 3.11 -16.47
N ALA A 287 -11.30 3.37 -15.98
CA ALA A 287 -12.44 3.65 -16.86
C ALA A 287 -12.19 4.93 -17.68
N GLU A 288 -11.63 5.95 -17.04
CA GLU A 288 -11.30 7.24 -17.61
C GLU A 288 -10.19 7.14 -18.67
N ALA A 289 -9.16 6.33 -18.45
CA ALA A 289 -8.10 6.13 -19.46
C ALA A 289 -8.58 5.31 -20.68
N LYS A 290 -9.73 4.62 -20.57
CA LYS A 290 -10.35 3.82 -21.64
C LYS A 290 -11.44 4.57 -22.40
N ASP A 291 -12.02 5.62 -21.84
CA ASP A 291 -13.09 6.40 -22.47
C ASP A 291 -12.52 7.40 -23.49
N PRO A 292 -12.81 7.28 -24.79
CA PRO A 292 -12.34 8.22 -25.81
C PRO A 292 -12.80 9.68 -25.60
N ASN A 293 -13.83 9.91 -24.78
CA ASN A 293 -14.31 11.25 -24.46
C ASN A 293 -13.63 11.86 -23.22
N SER A 294 -12.83 11.06 -22.51
CA SER A 294 -12.10 11.52 -21.33
C SER A 294 -10.90 12.39 -21.73
N PRO A 295 -10.59 13.47 -20.99
CA PRO A 295 -9.42 14.32 -21.25
C PRO A 295 -8.08 13.59 -21.04
N CYS A 296 -8.10 12.42 -20.40
CA CYS A 296 -6.93 11.57 -20.18
C CYS A 296 -7.03 10.22 -20.91
N TYR A 297 -7.87 10.13 -21.93
CA TYR A 297 -7.93 8.94 -22.78
C TYR A 297 -6.54 8.53 -23.27
N ALA A 298 -6.14 7.30 -23.00
CA ALA A 298 -4.90 6.74 -23.50
C ALA A 298 -5.16 6.14 -24.88
N ASP A 299 -4.90 6.88 -25.95
CA ASP A 299 -5.08 6.41 -27.33
C ASP A 299 -3.98 5.39 -27.69
N PRO A 300 -4.32 4.14 -28.07
CA PRO A 300 -3.32 3.15 -28.49
C PRO A 300 -2.50 3.58 -29.72
N ASN A 301 -2.95 4.58 -30.48
CA ASN A 301 -2.25 5.13 -31.64
C ASN A 301 -1.37 6.34 -31.34
N ASN A 302 -1.47 6.92 -30.14
CA ASN A 302 -0.75 8.13 -29.77
C ASN A 302 -0.16 8.03 -28.34
N PRO A 303 1.10 7.60 -28.21
CA PRO A 303 1.78 7.48 -26.92
C PRO A 303 1.88 8.77 -26.11
N GLU A 304 1.77 9.96 -26.72
CA GLU A 304 1.78 11.24 -25.99
C GLU A 304 0.55 11.42 -25.08
N THR A 305 -0.49 10.63 -25.31
CA THR A 305 -1.70 10.61 -24.48
C THR A 305 -1.59 9.72 -23.25
N TRP A 306 -0.51 8.92 -23.13
CA TRP A 306 -0.34 7.95 -22.04
C TRP A 306 0.18 8.61 -20.76
N LYS A 307 -0.70 9.41 -20.13
CA LYS A 307 -0.42 10.24 -18.97
C LYS A 307 -1.50 10.11 -17.90
N ALA A 308 -1.14 10.41 -16.66
CA ALA A 308 -2.05 10.31 -15.53
C ALA A 308 -3.34 11.14 -15.72
N CYS A 309 -4.49 10.55 -15.41
CA CYS A 309 -5.78 11.26 -15.34
C CYS A 309 -5.83 12.23 -14.17
N HIS A 310 -5.27 11.79 -13.03
CA HIS A 310 -5.19 12.53 -11.79
C HIS A 310 -3.80 12.33 -11.22
N SER A 311 -3.20 13.41 -10.73
CA SER A 311 -1.94 13.34 -9.99
C SER A 311 -2.19 13.55 -8.50
N PRO A 312 -1.50 12.80 -7.63
CA PRO A 312 -1.45 13.11 -6.21
C PRO A 312 -1.15 14.60 -6.00
N GLN A 313 -1.85 15.21 -5.06
CA GLN A 313 -1.58 16.60 -4.66
C GLN A 313 -0.65 16.60 -3.47
N LYS A 314 0.11 17.69 -3.29
CA LYS A 314 0.80 17.95 -2.03
C LYS A 314 -0.24 18.06 -0.91
N ASP A 315 0.02 17.57 0.29
CA ASP A 315 1.25 16.96 0.83
C ASP A 315 1.43 15.49 0.44
N PHE A 316 2.61 15.09 -0.04
CA PHE A 316 2.80 13.72 -0.51
C PHE A 316 2.96 12.72 0.64
N VAL A 317 2.29 11.58 0.51
CA VAL A 317 2.46 10.41 1.40
C VAL A 317 3.78 9.71 1.06
N TRP A 318 4.50 9.27 2.10
CA TRP A 318 5.71 8.46 1.97
C TRP A 318 5.38 6.97 1.96
N TRP A 319 6.13 6.25 1.14
CA TRP A 319 6.01 4.82 0.89
C TRP A 319 7.41 4.21 0.89
N ASP A 320 7.51 2.91 1.08
CA ASP A 320 8.67 2.15 0.57
C ASP A 320 8.24 1.02 -0.36
N THR A 321 6.93 0.83 -0.51
CA THR A 321 6.34 -0.20 -1.34
C THR A 321 5.13 0.36 -2.08
N PHE A 322 5.04 0.19 -3.40
CA PHE A 322 3.86 0.62 -4.15
C PHE A 322 3.58 -0.28 -5.35
N ALA A 323 2.32 -0.68 -5.52
CA ALA A 323 1.88 -1.50 -6.65
C ALA A 323 1.95 -0.69 -7.95
N ILE A 324 2.87 -1.06 -8.86
CA ILE A 324 2.96 -0.47 -10.19
C ILE A 324 1.70 -0.87 -10.97
N PRO A 325 0.89 0.10 -11.45
CA PRO A 325 -0.32 -0.20 -12.18
C PRO A 325 -0.08 -1.16 -13.35
N ALA A 326 -0.99 -2.10 -13.57
CA ALA A 326 -0.94 -3.02 -14.70
C ALA A 326 -1.03 -2.27 -16.04
N ALA A 327 -0.32 -2.77 -17.06
CA ALA A 327 -0.42 -2.26 -18.42
C ALA A 327 -1.81 -2.51 -19.02
N ARG A 328 -2.12 -1.86 -20.15
CA ARG A 328 -3.28 -2.20 -21.00
C ARG A 328 -2.80 -2.82 -22.30
N ALA A 329 -3.19 -4.07 -22.54
CA ALA A 329 -3.08 -4.68 -23.86
C ALA A 329 -4.21 -4.14 -24.75
N ASP A 330 -3.86 -3.65 -25.93
CA ASP A 330 -4.78 -3.03 -26.88
C ASP A 330 -4.36 -3.32 -28.34
N LYS A 331 -5.05 -2.72 -29.30
CA LYS A 331 -4.68 -2.75 -30.71
C LYS A 331 -4.61 -1.35 -31.30
N ASP A 332 -3.62 -1.11 -32.15
CA ASP A 332 -3.56 0.10 -32.97
C ASP A 332 -4.67 0.08 -34.05
N LYS A 333 -4.80 1.17 -34.80
CA LYS A 333 -5.74 1.34 -35.92
C LYS A 333 -5.57 0.32 -37.05
N ASN A 334 -4.42 -0.34 -37.12
CA ASN A 334 -4.10 -1.39 -38.10
C ASN A 334 -4.36 -2.80 -37.53
N GLY A 335 -4.76 -2.91 -36.26
CA GLY A 335 -5.00 -4.18 -35.58
C GLY A 335 -3.75 -4.81 -34.95
N ASN A 336 -2.59 -4.13 -34.96
CA ASN A 336 -1.38 -4.64 -34.32
C ASN A 336 -1.48 -4.53 -32.80
N PRO A 337 -0.98 -5.52 -32.03
CA PRO A 337 -0.95 -5.44 -30.58
C PRO A 337 -0.12 -4.24 -30.09
N VAL A 338 -0.68 -3.48 -29.14
CA VAL A 338 -0.01 -2.38 -28.45
C VAL A 338 -0.09 -2.65 -26.95
N THR A 339 1.02 -2.43 -26.24
CA THR A 339 1.05 -2.45 -24.77
C THR A 339 1.23 -1.04 -24.27
N ILE A 340 0.20 -0.52 -23.59
CA ILE A 340 0.23 0.78 -22.94
C ILE A 340 0.70 0.54 -21.49
N PRO A 341 1.92 0.95 -21.10
CA PRO A 341 2.45 0.66 -19.78
C PRO A 341 1.68 1.40 -18.69
N GLY A 342 1.46 0.73 -17.56
CA GLY A 342 1.10 1.43 -16.32
C GLY A 342 2.37 1.91 -15.61
N TYR A 343 2.30 3.02 -14.89
CA TYR A 343 3.47 3.52 -14.16
C TYR A 343 3.09 4.40 -12.97
N PHE A 344 4.06 4.61 -12.09
CA PHE A 344 4.06 5.75 -11.19
C PHE A 344 5.39 6.51 -11.29
N ARG A 345 5.38 7.77 -10.86
CA ARG A 345 6.61 8.52 -10.59
C ARG A 345 6.78 8.74 -9.11
N MET A 346 8.00 8.53 -8.64
CA MET A 346 8.38 8.73 -7.26
C MET A 346 9.55 9.68 -7.12
N ARG A 347 9.69 10.27 -5.93
CA ARG A 347 10.87 11.02 -5.51
C ARG A 347 11.41 10.44 -4.22
N SER A 348 12.72 10.23 -4.13
CA SER A 348 13.39 9.73 -2.93
C SER A 348 14.64 10.56 -2.62
N ARG A 349 15.07 10.53 -1.35
CA ARG A 349 16.34 11.10 -0.89
C ARG A 349 17.24 9.94 -0.44
N PHE A 350 18.43 9.87 -0.99
CA PHE A 350 19.45 8.89 -0.58
C PHE A 350 20.38 9.52 0.44
N ALA A 351 19.90 9.75 1.67
CA ALA A 351 20.57 10.63 2.63
C ALA A 351 21.44 9.92 3.69
N ASP A 352 21.07 8.71 4.11
CA ASP A 352 21.55 8.19 5.41
C ASP A 352 22.71 7.20 5.30
N PHE A 353 22.65 6.27 4.35
CA PHE A 353 23.57 5.12 4.32
C PHE A 353 24.16 4.87 2.92
N PRO A 354 25.49 4.91 2.76
CA PRO A 354 26.14 4.33 1.59
C PRO A 354 26.16 2.80 1.67
N GLY A 355 26.31 2.15 0.52
CA GLY A 355 26.42 0.70 0.41
C GLY A 355 25.41 0.09 -0.56
N GLN A 356 25.42 -1.24 -0.62
CA GLN A 356 24.59 -2.02 -1.52
C GLN A 356 23.32 -2.50 -0.83
N PHE A 357 22.21 -2.42 -1.54
CA PHE A 357 20.91 -2.97 -1.14
C PHE A 357 20.10 -3.32 -2.39
N VAL A 358 18.87 -3.79 -2.22
CA VAL A 358 18.04 -4.26 -3.34
C VAL A 358 16.79 -3.41 -3.51
N LEU A 359 16.28 -3.45 -4.73
CA LEU A 359 14.89 -3.15 -5.05
C LEU A 359 14.30 -4.35 -5.80
N HIS A 360 13.00 -4.61 -5.64
CA HIS A 360 12.38 -5.80 -6.22
C HIS A 360 10.85 -5.71 -6.28
N CYS A 361 10.25 -6.67 -6.98
CA CYS A 361 8.84 -6.95 -6.86
C CYS A 361 8.58 -7.72 -5.56
N HIS A 362 7.61 -7.31 -4.75
CA HIS A 362 7.28 -7.96 -3.49
C HIS A 362 6.21 -9.06 -3.62
N ILE A 363 5.95 -9.53 -4.84
CA ILE A 363 5.42 -10.88 -5.05
C ILE A 363 6.60 -11.84 -4.92
N LEU A 364 6.64 -12.64 -3.86
CA LEU A 364 7.83 -13.41 -3.50
C LEU A 364 8.28 -14.37 -4.61
N THR A 365 7.32 -14.99 -5.31
CA THR A 365 7.66 -15.85 -6.47
C THR A 365 8.23 -15.08 -7.67
N HIS A 366 8.00 -13.77 -7.76
CA HIS A 366 8.61 -12.92 -8.77
C HIS A 366 10.02 -12.48 -8.35
N GLU A 367 10.19 -12.11 -7.08
CA GLU A 367 11.49 -11.85 -6.45
C GLU A 367 12.44 -13.04 -6.64
N ASP A 368 12.04 -14.24 -6.18
CA ASP A 368 12.83 -15.48 -6.23
C ASP A 368 13.23 -15.90 -7.66
N ARG A 369 12.49 -15.43 -8.67
CA ARG A 369 12.72 -15.72 -10.09
C ARG A 369 13.43 -14.60 -10.84
N GLY A 370 13.91 -13.59 -10.11
CA GLY A 370 14.85 -12.60 -10.62
C GLY A 370 14.27 -11.22 -10.92
N MET A 371 13.04 -10.90 -10.51
CA MET A 371 12.48 -9.54 -10.61
C MET A 371 13.00 -8.66 -9.47
N MET A 372 14.32 -8.47 -9.46
CA MET A 372 15.10 -7.76 -8.44
C MET A 372 16.33 -7.12 -9.11
N GLU A 373 16.77 -5.99 -8.60
CA GLU A 373 18.03 -5.32 -8.98
C GLU A 373 18.90 -5.11 -7.73
N LEU A 374 20.22 -5.26 -7.89
CA LEU A 374 21.20 -4.80 -6.90
C LEU A 374 21.50 -3.33 -7.18
N ILE A 375 21.42 -2.49 -6.16
CA ILE A 375 21.66 -1.05 -6.26
C ILE A 375 22.69 -0.61 -5.22
N GLU A 376 23.41 0.47 -5.51
CA GLU A 376 24.46 0.99 -4.64
C GLU A 376 24.30 2.50 -4.43
N VAL A 377 24.36 2.94 -3.17
CA VAL A 377 24.55 4.36 -2.83
C VAL A 377 26.02 4.59 -2.54
N VAL A 378 26.66 5.46 -3.31
CA VAL A 378 28.08 5.80 -3.17
C VAL A 378 28.26 7.17 -2.51
N PRO A 379 29.33 7.40 -1.73
CA PRO A 379 29.61 8.71 -1.13
C PRO A 379 29.67 9.84 -2.15
N ASP A 380 29.22 11.04 -1.76
CA ASP A 380 29.26 12.28 -2.56
C ASP A 380 30.65 12.92 -2.66
N THR A 381 31.60 12.42 -1.87
CA THR A 381 32.98 12.87 -1.84
C THR A 381 33.91 11.76 -2.32
N THR A 382 34.86 12.11 -3.18
CA THR A 382 35.93 11.20 -3.57
C THR A 382 36.84 10.95 -2.37
N ILE A 383 37.02 9.68 -1.99
CA ILE A 383 37.91 9.26 -0.89
C ILE A 383 39.40 9.48 -1.25
N TYR A 384 39.70 9.99 -2.45
CA TYR A 384 41.07 10.21 -2.91
C TYR A 384 41.60 11.58 -2.47
N THR A 385 42.29 11.62 -1.33
CA THR A 385 43.38 12.57 -1.13
C THR A 385 44.55 12.15 -2.02
N HIS A 386 44.80 12.87 -3.11
CA HIS A 386 46.13 12.84 -3.74
C HIS A 386 47.13 13.36 -2.70
N HIS A 387 47.89 12.44 -2.09
CA HIS A 387 49.08 12.77 -1.30
C HIS A 387 50.32 12.81 -2.18
#